data_AF-A0A817GAK8-F1
#
_entry.id   AF-A0A817GAK8-F1
#
_cell.length_a   1.000
_cell.length_b   1.000
_cell.length_c   1.000
_cell.angle_alpha   90.00
_cell.angle_beta   90.00
_cell.angle_gamma   90.00
#
_symmetry.space_group_name_H-M   'P 1'
#
loop_
_entity.id
_entity.type
_entity.pdbx_description
1 polymer ?
#
loop_
_entity_poly.entity_id
_entity_poly.type
_entity_poly.pdbx_seq_one_letter_code
_entity_poly.pdbx_strand_id
1 'polypeptide(L)'
;MQSKQLIDIMKYLYDCRIIHRHVRPENLMLDSDTNHIKLIDFSFAITYDVDDKAGSIDVTDTVAYAGYEFLDYYSKLLFGLCLPNYRYERTFDLKCASNVIIALNNVPLLAKIYAVETLTDIHHMTLEAIHLWLDTRRTNKDYSNLLNLIANLHESSTFDVLKNQIEKLFDY
;
A
#
# COMPACT_ATOMS: atom_id res chain seq x y z
N MET A 1 4.99 7.52 -15.54
CA MET A 1 4.71 6.58 -16.67
C MET A 1 4.27 5.17 -16.19
N GLN A 2 4.78 4.63 -15.07
CA GLN A 2 4.31 3.36 -14.48
C GLN A 2 3.47 3.55 -13.20
N SER A 3 3.79 4.59 -12.42
CA SER A 3 3.05 4.97 -11.20
C SER A 3 1.56 5.22 -11.43
N LYS A 4 1.24 5.93 -12.52
CA LYS A 4 -0.14 6.19 -12.98
C LYS A 4 -0.91 4.89 -13.28
N GLN A 5 -0.27 3.90 -13.91
CA GLN A 5 -0.93 2.63 -14.22
C GLN A 5 -1.32 1.86 -12.96
N LEU A 6 -0.48 1.85 -11.92
CA LEU A 6 -0.84 1.20 -10.66
C LEU A 6 -2.00 1.89 -9.97
N ILE A 7 -2.02 3.23 -9.98
CA ILE A 7 -3.11 4.04 -9.45
C ILE A 7 -4.43 3.76 -10.21
N ASP A 8 -4.36 3.67 -11.54
CA ASP A 8 -5.51 3.34 -12.40
C ASP A 8 -6.02 1.90 -12.13
N ILE A 9 -5.11 0.94 -11.90
CA ILE A 9 -5.47 -0.44 -11.49
C ILE A 9 -6.22 -0.42 -10.15
N MET A 10 -5.73 0.31 -9.14
CA MET A 10 -6.41 0.39 -7.85
C MET A 10 -7.79 1.04 -7.95
N LYS A 11 -7.93 2.07 -8.80
CA LYS A 11 -9.23 2.67 -9.08
C LYS A 11 -10.19 1.66 -9.70
N TYR A 12 -9.71 0.88 -10.66
CA TYR A 12 -10.53 -0.15 -11.29
C TYR A 12 -10.99 -1.23 -10.31
N LEU A 13 -10.09 -1.73 -9.45
CA LEU A 13 -10.45 -2.67 -8.39
C LEU A 13 -11.47 -2.07 -7.42
N TYR A 14 -11.26 -0.81 -7.03
CA TYR A 14 -12.20 -0.06 -6.20
C TYR A 14 -13.59 0.01 -6.82
N ASP A 15 -13.70 0.38 -8.10
CA ASP A 15 -14.97 0.48 -8.82
C ASP A 15 -15.66 -0.89 -8.95
N CYS A 16 -14.87 -1.98 -9.04
CA CYS A 16 -15.34 -3.36 -9.01
C CYS A 16 -15.64 -3.90 -7.60
N ARG A 17 -15.40 -3.10 -6.54
CA ARG A 17 -15.48 -3.50 -5.12
C ARG A 17 -14.60 -4.71 -4.78
N ILE A 18 -13.43 -4.76 -5.38
CA ILE A 18 -12.40 -5.77 -5.13
C ILE A 18 -11.29 -5.13 -4.30
N ILE A 19 -10.85 -5.84 -3.28
CA ILE A 19 -9.64 -5.53 -2.52
C ILE A 19 -8.64 -6.65 -2.82
N HIS A 20 -7.44 -6.32 -3.28
CA HIS A 20 -6.45 -7.33 -3.65
C HIS A 20 -5.70 -7.93 -2.44
N ARG A 21 -5.40 -7.12 -1.41
CA ARG A 21 -4.67 -7.51 -0.17
C ARG A 21 -3.24 -8.05 -0.36
N HIS A 22 -2.76 -8.18 -1.59
CA HIS A 22 -1.43 -8.74 -1.86
C HIS A 22 -0.71 -7.98 -2.98
N VAL A 23 -0.79 -6.65 -2.93
CA VAL A 23 -0.13 -5.78 -3.90
C VAL A 23 1.35 -5.63 -3.53
N ARG A 24 2.23 -6.16 -4.36
CA ARG A 24 3.69 -6.09 -4.23
C ARG A 24 4.34 -6.21 -5.61
N PRO A 25 5.61 -5.78 -5.81
CA PRO A 25 6.28 -5.80 -7.11
C PRO A 25 6.20 -7.14 -7.86
N GLU A 26 6.26 -8.25 -7.14
CA GLU A 26 6.23 -9.62 -7.67
C GLU A 26 4.88 -9.98 -8.29
N ASN A 27 3.81 -9.31 -7.84
CA ASN A 27 2.47 -9.46 -8.37
C ASN A 27 2.16 -8.43 -9.47
N LEU A 28 3.16 -7.68 -9.93
CA LEU A 28 3.05 -6.76 -11.06
C LEU A 28 3.83 -7.32 -12.25
N MET A 29 3.11 -7.72 -13.30
CA MET A 29 3.72 -8.13 -14.56
C MET A 29 3.71 -7.00 -15.57
N LEU A 30 4.71 -6.96 -16.45
CA LEU A 30 4.72 -6.10 -17.62
C LEU A 30 4.30 -6.90 -18.85
N ASP A 31 3.31 -6.39 -19.57
CA ASP A 31 2.97 -6.88 -20.89
C ASP A 31 4.10 -6.52 -21.87
N SER A 32 4.70 -7.52 -22.51
CA SER A 32 5.85 -7.30 -23.41
C SER A 32 5.52 -6.47 -24.65
N ASP A 33 4.26 -6.51 -25.08
CA ASP A 33 3.84 -5.89 -26.34
C ASP A 33 3.35 -4.47 -26.11
N THR A 34 2.64 -4.24 -25.00
CA THR A 34 2.06 -2.92 -24.68
C THR A 34 2.86 -2.14 -23.65
N ASN A 35 3.82 -2.77 -22.96
CA ASN A 35 4.55 -2.21 -21.82
C ASN A 35 3.61 -1.70 -20.71
N HIS A 36 2.44 -2.32 -20.57
CA HIS A 36 1.47 -1.99 -19.52
C HIS A 36 1.62 -2.92 -18.33
N ILE A 37 1.47 -2.35 -17.13
CA ILE A 37 1.39 -3.14 -15.89
C ILE A 37 0.09 -3.94 -15.85
N LYS A 38 0.19 -5.20 -15.46
CA LYS A 38 -0.93 -6.08 -15.08
C LYS A 38 -0.71 -6.57 -13.66
N LEU A 39 -1.72 -6.39 -12.82
CA LEU A 39 -1.76 -6.97 -11.49
C LEU A 39 -2.21 -8.44 -11.60
N ILE A 40 -1.48 -9.33 -10.95
CA ILE A 40 -1.72 -10.78 -10.94
C ILE A 40 -1.87 -11.29 -9.50
N ASP A 41 -2.25 -12.56 -9.37
CA ASP A 41 -2.39 -13.28 -8.09
C ASP A 41 -3.47 -12.74 -7.14
N PHE A 42 -4.73 -12.98 -7.51
CA PHE A 42 -5.91 -12.63 -6.72
C PHE A 42 -6.27 -13.68 -5.64
N SER A 43 -5.33 -14.56 -5.26
CA SER A 43 -5.59 -15.62 -4.27
C SER A 43 -6.01 -15.08 -2.89
N PHE A 44 -5.55 -13.88 -2.54
CA PHE A 44 -5.95 -13.14 -1.34
C PHE A 44 -7.04 -12.10 -1.60
N ALA A 45 -7.57 -11.99 -2.81
CA ALA A 45 -8.56 -10.95 -3.09
C ALA A 45 -9.90 -11.24 -2.40
N ILE A 46 -10.61 -10.18 -2.01
CA ILE A 46 -11.98 -10.24 -1.49
C ILE A 46 -12.86 -9.25 -2.23
N THR A 47 -14.16 -9.52 -2.22
CA THR A 47 -15.18 -8.54 -2.60
C THR A 47 -15.82 -8.00 -1.33
N TYR A 48 -16.24 -6.73 -1.36
CA TYR A 48 -16.94 -6.11 -0.25
C TYR A 48 -18.20 -5.41 -0.76
N ASP A 49 -19.28 -5.45 0.02
CA ASP A 49 -20.42 -4.58 -0.23
C ASP A 49 -20.26 -3.27 0.55
N VAL A 50 -20.87 -2.18 0.07
CA VAL A 50 -20.82 -0.86 0.74
C VAL A 50 -21.48 -0.93 2.12
N ASP A 51 -22.40 -1.88 2.28
CA ASP A 51 -23.12 -2.20 3.51
C ASP A 51 -22.47 -3.31 4.35
N ASP A 52 -21.44 -3.99 3.80
CA ASP A 52 -20.74 -5.05 4.51
C ASP A 52 -19.71 -4.44 5.47
N LYS A 53 -20.20 -4.12 6.67
CA LYS A 53 -19.47 -3.27 7.61
C LYS A 53 -18.45 -3.99 8.49
N ALA A 54 -18.32 -5.31 8.47
CA ALA A 54 -17.33 -5.97 9.32
C ALA A 54 -17.14 -7.43 8.92
N GLY A 55 -16.26 -7.68 7.97
CA GLY A 55 -15.56 -8.96 7.89
C GLY A 55 -14.30 -8.88 8.73
N SER A 56 -14.19 -9.71 9.77
CA SER A 56 -12.88 -10.04 10.35
C SER A 56 -12.11 -10.80 9.29
N ILE A 57 -11.13 -10.14 8.71
CA ILE A 57 -10.31 -10.71 7.64
C ILE A 57 -8.98 -11.11 8.25
N ASP A 58 -8.54 -12.34 7.99
CA ASP A 58 -7.20 -12.79 8.38
C ASP A 58 -6.16 -11.83 7.82
N VAL A 59 -5.22 -11.43 8.67
CA VAL A 59 -4.08 -10.62 8.25
C VAL A 59 -3.16 -11.50 7.42
N THR A 60 -3.18 -11.29 6.11
CA THR A 60 -2.44 -12.10 5.13
C THR A 60 -1.44 -11.30 4.30
N ASP A 61 -1.33 -10.00 4.55
CA ASP A 61 -0.63 -9.09 3.65
C ASP A 61 0.87 -9.10 3.91
N THR A 62 1.66 -8.77 2.88
CA THR A 62 3.09 -8.54 3.08
C THR A 62 3.30 -7.23 3.85
N VAL A 63 3.68 -7.37 5.12
CA VAL A 63 3.87 -6.28 6.10
C VAL A 63 4.72 -5.14 5.54
N ALA A 64 5.78 -5.43 4.78
CA ALA A 64 6.69 -4.40 4.28
C ALA A 64 6.03 -3.36 3.35
N TYR A 65 5.03 -3.76 2.56
CA TYR A 65 4.33 -2.87 1.62
C TYR A 65 3.04 -2.26 2.19
N ALA A 66 2.58 -2.76 3.34
CA ALA A 66 1.36 -2.30 3.97
C ALA A 66 1.39 -0.80 4.31
N GLY A 67 0.22 -0.15 4.23
CA GLY A 67 0.02 1.20 4.74
C GLY A 67 0.39 1.32 6.23
N TYR A 68 0.97 2.47 6.61
CA TYR A 68 1.51 2.70 7.95
C TYR A 68 0.50 2.44 9.07
N GLU A 69 -0.78 2.77 8.90
CA GLU A 69 -1.80 2.52 9.92
C GLU A 69 -2.07 1.03 10.17
N PHE A 70 -1.89 0.18 9.15
CA PHE A 70 -2.01 -1.26 9.34
C PHE A 70 -0.80 -1.81 10.07
N LEU A 71 0.40 -1.30 9.74
CA LEU A 71 1.61 -1.62 10.48
C LEU A 71 1.49 -1.23 11.96
N ASP A 72 1.03 -0.01 12.22
CA ASP A 72 0.76 0.50 13.58
C ASP A 72 -0.30 -0.35 14.28
N TYR A 73 -1.41 -0.68 13.60
CA TYR A 73 -2.41 -1.62 14.12
C TYR A 73 -1.79 -2.99 14.47
N TYR A 74 -1.00 -3.57 13.56
CA TYR A 74 -0.40 -4.88 13.70
C TYR A 74 0.60 -4.92 14.86
N SER A 75 1.39 -3.86 15.03
CA SER A 75 2.29 -3.73 16.17
C SER A 75 1.54 -3.76 17.50
N LYS A 76 0.39 -3.07 17.61
CA LYS A 76 -0.42 -3.06 18.82
C LYS A 76 -0.97 -4.46 19.14
N LEU A 77 -1.42 -5.19 18.14
CA LEU A 77 -1.87 -6.58 18.29
C LEU A 77 -0.76 -7.46 18.86
N LEU A 78 0.46 -7.36 18.31
CA LEU A 78 1.62 -8.14 18.77
C LEU A 78 2.04 -7.80 20.20
N PHE A 79 1.82 -6.56 20.67
CA PHE A 79 2.05 -6.15 22.05
C PHE A 79 0.88 -6.48 23.01
N GLY A 80 -0.10 -7.27 22.57
CA GLY A 80 -1.23 -7.70 23.39
C GLY A 80 -2.24 -6.58 23.68
N LEU A 81 -2.19 -5.47 22.95
CA LEU A 81 -3.23 -4.44 23.00
C LEU A 81 -4.43 -4.97 22.23
N CYS A 82 -5.46 -5.43 22.95
CA CYS A 82 -6.70 -5.94 22.36
C CYS A 82 -7.45 -4.84 21.61
N LEU A 83 -7.16 -4.65 20.33
CA LEU A 83 -7.99 -3.89 19.41
C LEU A 83 -8.98 -4.84 18.75
N PRO A 84 -10.29 -4.71 19.04
CA PRO A 84 -11.22 -5.81 18.80
C PRO A 84 -11.47 -6.10 17.33
N ASN A 85 -11.15 -5.21 16.37
CA ASN A 85 -11.30 -5.47 14.93
C ASN A 85 -10.45 -4.47 14.12
N TYR A 86 -9.56 -4.95 13.23
CA TYR A 86 -9.07 -4.12 12.13
C TYR A 86 -10.14 -4.09 11.08
N ARG A 87 -10.59 -2.89 10.73
CA ARG A 87 -11.51 -2.72 9.63
C ARG A 87 -10.71 -2.26 8.42
N TYR A 88 -10.80 -3.04 7.34
CA TYR A 88 -10.17 -2.66 6.10
C TYR A 88 -10.78 -1.36 5.59
N GLU A 89 -9.97 -0.33 5.42
CA GLU A 89 -10.38 0.92 4.80
C GLU A 89 -9.92 0.95 3.35
N ARG A 90 -10.74 1.43 2.43
CA ARG A 90 -10.36 1.56 1.01
C ARG A 90 -9.18 2.51 0.80
N THR A 91 -8.99 3.45 1.71
CA THR A 91 -7.82 4.33 1.77
C THR A 91 -6.53 3.54 2.02
N PHE A 92 -6.60 2.38 2.69
CA PHE A 92 -5.45 1.49 2.92
C PHE A 92 -4.90 0.91 1.61
N ASP A 93 -5.74 0.47 0.66
CA ASP A 93 -5.28 0.01 -0.66
C ASP A 93 -4.51 1.11 -1.40
N LEU A 94 -5.04 2.32 -1.39
CA LEU A 94 -4.42 3.48 -2.05
C LEU A 94 -3.09 3.87 -1.37
N LYS A 95 -2.97 3.70 -0.04
CA LYS A 95 -1.71 3.85 0.70
C LYS A 95 -0.70 2.77 0.33
N CYS A 96 -1.13 1.52 0.28
CA CYS A 96 -0.31 0.39 -0.13
C CYS A 96 0.22 0.61 -1.56
N ALA A 97 -0.65 0.99 -2.51
CA ALA A 97 -0.24 1.30 -3.87
C ALA A 97 0.76 2.47 -3.93
N SER A 98 0.57 3.50 -3.11
CA SER A 98 1.53 4.60 -3.02
C SER A 98 2.89 4.11 -2.51
N ASN A 99 2.93 3.30 -1.45
CA ASN A 99 4.15 2.67 -0.94
C ASN A 99 4.86 1.86 -2.03
N VAL A 100 4.13 1.06 -2.80
CA VAL A 100 4.69 0.25 -3.91
C VAL A 100 5.26 1.15 -5.00
N ILE A 101 4.53 2.19 -5.43
CA ILE A 101 5.02 3.16 -6.42
C ILE A 101 6.33 3.79 -5.96
N ILE A 102 6.37 4.22 -4.71
CA ILE A 102 7.54 4.90 -4.16
C ILE A 102 8.72 3.94 -4.04
N ALA A 103 8.49 2.70 -3.60
CA ALA A 103 9.50 1.66 -3.59
C ALA A 103 10.06 1.41 -4.99
N LEU A 104 9.20 1.22 -6.01
CA LEU A 104 9.60 0.97 -7.39
C LEU A 104 10.44 2.10 -8.00
N ASN A 105 10.25 3.34 -7.54
CA ASN A 105 10.98 4.51 -8.03
C ASN A 105 12.15 4.92 -7.12
N ASN A 106 12.42 4.19 -6.04
CA ASN A 106 13.50 4.48 -5.10
C ASN A 106 14.32 3.21 -4.81
N VAL A 107 15.36 3.00 -5.62
CA VAL A 107 16.22 1.80 -5.55
C VAL A 107 16.82 1.56 -4.15
N PRO A 108 17.36 2.57 -3.44
CA PRO A 108 17.83 2.38 -2.06
C PRO A 108 16.73 1.93 -1.09
N LEU A 109 15.51 2.48 -1.21
CA LEU A 109 14.37 2.10 -0.39
C LEU A 109 13.93 0.66 -0.70
N LEU A 110 13.89 0.29 -1.99
CA LEU A 110 13.54 -1.05 -2.43
C LEU A 110 14.49 -2.11 -1.86
N ALA A 111 15.80 -1.84 -1.84
CA ALA A 111 16.78 -2.74 -1.22
C ALA A 111 16.53 -2.94 0.28
N LYS A 112 16.15 -1.87 1.01
CA LYS A 112 15.79 -1.96 2.43
C LYS A 112 14.50 -2.76 2.63
N ILE A 113 13.51 -2.59 1.76
CA ILE A 113 12.26 -3.35 1.80
C ILE A 113 12.55 -4.85 1.63
N TYR A 114 13.35 -5.24 0.64
CA TYR A 114 13.72 -6.65 0.47
C TYR A 114 14.43 -7.22 1.69
N ALA A 115 15.32 -6.45 2.35
CA ALA A 115 15.95 -6.90 3.59
C ALA A 115 14.92 -7.18 4.70
N VAL A 116 13.90 -6.32 4.83
CA VAL A 116 12.78 -6.54 5.78
C VAL A 116 12.01 -7.82 5.45
N GLU A 117 11.74 -8.10 4.18
CA GLU A 117 11.02 -9.32 3.77
C GLU A 117 11.80 -10.62 3.96
N THR A 118 13.14 -10.56 4.04
CA THR A 118 13.95 -11.77 4.34
C THR A 118 13.88 -12.20 5.80
N LEU A 119 13.27 -11.39 6.68
CA LEU A 119 13.11 -11.71 8.09
C LEU A 119 12.08 -12.83 8.26
N THR A 120 12.42 -13.83 9.08
CA THR A 120 11.57 -15.01 9.31
C THR A 120 10.51 -14.81 10.39
N ASP A 121 10.70 -13.80 11.25
CA ASP A 121 9.81 -13.50 12.36
C ASP A 121 8.93 -12.29 12.03
N ILE A 122 7.62 -12.47 12.12
CA ILE A 122 6.65 -11.46 11.74
C ILE A 122 6.68 -10.22 12.65
N HIS A 123 7.06 -10.40 13.91
CA HIS A 123 7.20 -9.29 14.84
C HIS A 123 8.40 -8.41 14.49
N HIS A 124 9.57 -9.00 14.26
CA HIS A 124 10.74 -8.26 13.77
C HIS A 124 10.47 -7.59 12.42
N MET A 125 9.85 -8.30 11.47
CA MET A 125 9.48 -7.73 10.17
C MET A 125 8.58 -6.49 10.32
N THR A 126 7.59 -6.55 11.22
CA THR A 126 6.68 -5.44 11.49
C THR A 126 7.41 -4.24 12.09
N LEU A 127 8.27 -4.46 13.09
CA LEU A 127 9.03 -3.37 13.70
C LEU A 127 9.98 -2.69 12.72
N GLU A 128 10.72 -3.46 11.92
CA GLU A 128 11.63 -2.93 10.91
C GLU A 128 10.88 -2.16 9.82
N ALA A 129 9.72 -2.67 9.36
CA ALA A 129 8.87 -1.94 8.43
C ALA A 129 8.41 -0.59 9.01
N ILE A 130 7.97 -0.56 10.28
CA ILE A 130 7.55 0.69 10.95
C ILE A 130 8.70 1.69 10.99
N HIS A 131 9.89 1.27 11.42
CA HIS A 131 11.07 2.14 11.47
C HIS A 131 11.44 2.68 10.09
N LEU A 132 11.45 1.80 9.07
CA LEU A 132 11.74 2.18 7.69
C LEU A 132 10.78 3.26 7.17
N TRP A 133 9.48 3.08 7.41
CA TRP A 133 8.48 4.06 6.97
C TRP A 133 8.52 5.37 7.75
N LEU A 134 8.83 5.34 9.06
CA LEU A 134 9.06 6.54 9.87
C LEU A 134 10.28 7.34 9.37
N ASP A 135 11.38 6.67 9.08
CA ASP A 135 12.59 7.30 8.54
C ASP A 135 12.35 7.88 7.15
N THR A 136 11.63 7.15 6.29
CA THR A 136 11.24 7.61 4.95
C THR A 136 10.40 8.89 5.04
N ARG A 137 9.44 8.95 5.98
CA ARG A 137 8.64 10.15 6.27
C ARG A 137 9.48 11.33 6.73
N ARG A 138 10.43 11.09 7.65
CA ARG A 138 11.32 12.15 8.18
C ARG A 138 12.22 12.75 7.11
N THR A 139 12.70 11.93 6.18
CA THR A 139 13.73 12.31 5.22
C THR A 139 13.18 12.89 3.92
N ASN A 140 11.89 12.66 3.59
CA ASN A 140 11.28 13.13 2.34
C ASN A 140 10.09 14.06 2.61
N LYS A 141 10.30 15.39 2.56
CA LYS A 141 9.23 16.39 2.77
C LYS A 141 8.05 16.21 1.79
N ASP A 142 8.33 15.85 0.55
CA ASP A 142 7.31 15.63 -0.47
C ASP A 142 6.48 14.35 -0.20
N TYR A 143 7.04 13.37 0.51
CA TYR A 143 6.33 12.18 0.98
C TYR A 143 5.32 12.49 2.09
N SER A 144 5.65 13.44 2.97
CA SER A 144 4.69 13.93 3.99
C SER A 144 3.46 14.56 3.35
N ASN A 145 3.63 15.30 2.24
CA ASN A 145 2.51 15.88 1.49
C ASN A 145 1.61 14.80 0.86
N LEU A 146 2.24 13.78 0.26
CA LEU A 146 1.54 12.65 -0.32
C LEU A 146 0.69 11.90 0.72
N LEU A 147 1.27 11.58 1.87
CA LEU A 147 0.56 10.89 2.94
C LEU A 147 -0.58 11.70 3.55
N ASN A 148 -0.40 13.02 3.70
CA ASN A 148 -1.45 13.91 4.17
C ASN A 148 -2.62 13.94 3.20
N LEU A 149 -2.36 13.95 1.90
CA LEU A 149 -3.42 13.86 0.91
C LEU A 149 -4.14 12.52 0.99
N ILE A 150 -3.37 11.43 1.08
CA ILE A 150 -3.92 10.09 1.17
C ILE A 150 -4.80 9.91 2.42
N ALA A 151 -4.44 10.52 3.54
CA ALA A 151 -5.25 10.53 4.76
C ALA A 151 -6.61 11.24 4.60
N ASN A 152 -6.76 12.07 3.56
CA ASN A 152 -7.98 12.84 3.27
C ASN A 152 -8.74 12.32 2.03
N LEU A 153 -8.44 11.11 1.55
CA LEU A 153 -9.14 10.47 0.42
C LEU A 153 -10.56 10.03 0.79
N HIS A 154 -11.46 11.00 0.91
CA HIS A 154 -12.89 10.80 0.77
C HIS A 154 -13.31 11.63 -0.45
N GLU A 155 -13.78 10.97 -1.51
CA GLU A 155 -14.23 11.51 -2.82
C GLU A 155 -13.24 11.45 -4.00
N SER A 156 -13.81 11.29 -5.21
CA SER A 156 -13.08 11.02 -6.47
C SER A 156 -12.13 12.14 -6.89
N SER A 157 -12.33 13.39 -6.45
CA SER A 157 -11.46 14.53 -6.77
C SER A 157 -10.08 14.40 -6.12
N THR A 158 -10.00 13.73 -4.96
CA THR A 158 -8.76 13.57 -4.20
C THR A 158 -7.80 12.56 -4.86
N PHE A 159 -8.32 11.64 -5.69
CA PHE A 159 -7.52 10.73 -6.51
C PHE A 159 -6.67 11.47 -7.55
N ASP A 160 -7.25 12.49 -8.21
CA ASP A 160 -6.50 13.30 -9.18
C ASP A 160 -5.41 14.10 -8.48
N VAL A 161 -5.65 14.56 -7.25
CA VAL A 161 -4.60 15.22 -6.45
C VAL A 161 -3.47 14.23 -6.13
N LEU A 162 -3.79 12.97 -5.84
CA LEU A 162 -2.82 11.93 -5.51
C LEU A 162 -1.92 11.62 -6.70
N LYS A 163 -2.57 11.38 -7.84
CA LYS A 163 -1.90 11.18 -9.12
C LYS A 163 -1.00 12.35 -9.48
N ASN A 164 -1.48 13.59 -9.36
CA ASN A 164 -0.70 14.79 -9.66
C ASN A 164 0.51 14.97 -8.74
N GLN A 165 0.39 14.63 -7.44
CA GLN A 165 1.53 14.69 -6.51
C GLN A 165 2.58 13.63 -6.82
N ILE A 166 2.14 12.42 -7.15
CA ILE A 166 3.02 11.33 -7.59
C ILE A 166 3.73 11.72 -8.89
N GLU A 167 3.01 12.23 -9.89
CA GLU A 167 3.61 12.68 -11.15
C GLU A 167 4.70 13.75 -10.91
N LYS A 168 4.43 14.76 -10.08
CA LYS A 168 5.43 15.81 -9.72
C LYS A 168 6.69 15.28 -9.02
N LEU A 169 6.55 14.24 -8.21
CA LEU A 169 7.65 13.63 -7.47
C LEU A 169 8.65 12.90 -8.37
N PHE A 170 8.22 12.47 -9.55
CA PHE A 170 8.98 11.59 -10.43
C PHE A 170 9.28 12.20 -11.81
N ASP A 171 8.87 13.45 -12.08
CA ASP A 171 9.20 14.23 -13.29
C ASP A 171 10.49 15.08 -13.14
N TYR A 172 11.42 14.67 -12.26
CA TYR A 172 12.77 15.24 -12.13
C TYR A 172 13.84 14.28 -12.66
#